data_AF-A0AB37UMA0-F1
#
_entry.id   AF-A0AB37UMA0-F1
#
_cell.length_a   1.000
_cell.length_b   1.000
_cell.length_c   1.000
_cell.angle_alpha   90.00
_cell.angle_beta   90.00
_cell.angle_gamma   90.00
#
_symmetry.space_group_name_H-M   'P 1'
#
loop_
_entity.id
_entity.type
_entity.pdbx_description
1 polymer ?
#
loop_
_entity_poly.entity_id
_entity_poly.type
_entity_poly.pdbx_seq_one_letter_code
_entity_poly.pdbx_strand_id
1 'polypeptide(L)' 'MRGKTGWGWDFTPQVGWYVGYLERGDRVYFFALSMDINKPEDAKARIAITKNILRSVGLL' A
#
# COMPACT_ATOMS: atom_id res chain seq x y z
N MET A 1 -4.47 9.68 6.62
CA MET A 1 -3.63 8.98 5.62
C MET A 1 -4.14 9.31 4.24
N ARG A 2 -3.25 9.71 3.33
CA ARG A 2 -3.54 9.95 1.91
C ARG A 2 -2.71 8.97 1.08
N GLY A 3 -3.23 8.54 -0.05
CA GLY A 3 -2.49 7.65 -0.94
C GLY A 3 -3.31 7.24 -2.15
N LYS A 4 -2.61 6.66 -3.12
CA LYS A 4 -3.18 6.18 -4.37
C LYS A 4 -2.85 4.71 -4.57
N THR A 5 -3.87 3.94 -4.92
CA THR A 5 -3.70 2.57 -5.40
C THR A 5 -3.46 2.57 -6.91
N GLY A 6 -2.76 1.55 -7.39
CA GLY A 6 -2.75 1.25 -8.82
C GLY A 6 -2.35 -0.19 -9.10
N TRP A 7 -2.68 -0.63 -10.31
CA TRP A 7 -2.55 -2.01 -10.75
C TRP A 7 -2.08 -2.00 -12.20
N GLY A 8 -0.87 -2.49 -12.43
CA GLY A 8 -0.32 -2.80 -13.75
C GLY A 8 -0.66 -4.24 -14.10
N TRP A 9 -1.40 -4.43 -15.18
CA TRP A 9 -2.01 -5.70 -15.59
C TRP A 9 -1.59 -6.16 -17.00
N ASP A 10 -0.76 -5.36 -17.67
CA ASP A 10 -0.27 -5.52 -19.03
C ASP A 10 1.03 -6.35 -19.11
N PHE A 11 1.46 -6.93 -17.98
CA PHE A 11 2.64 -7.79 -17.86
C PHE A 11 2.44 -8.88 -16.79
N THR A 12 3.35 -9.87 -16.79
CA THR A 12 3.35 -10.98 -15.82
C THR A 12 4.68 -11.02 -15.05
N PRO A 13 4.67 -11.10 -13.71
CA PRO A 13 3.48 -11.05 -12.85
C PRO A 13 2.83 -9.67 -12.89
N GLN A 14 1.50 -9.61 -12.72
CA GLN A 14 0.82 -8.33 -12.57
C GLN A 14 1.26 -7.68 -11.26
N VAL A 15 1.42 -6.37 -11.23
CA VAL A 15 1.91 -5.66 -10.04
C VAL A 15 0.86 -4.67 -9.55
N GLY A 16 0.61 -4.72 -8.25
CA GLY A 16 -0.26 -3.78 -7.56
C GLY A 16 0.50 -2.97 -6.52
N TRP A 17 0.21 -1.66 -6.48
CA TRP A 17 0.82 -0.75 -5.51
C TRP A 17 -0.20 0.02 -4.67
N TYR A 18 0.26 0.44 -3.49
CA TYR A 18 -0.36 1.48 -2.68
C TYR A 18 0.74 2.42 -2.17
N VAL A 19 0.73 3.65 -2.65
CA VAL A 19 1.76 4.66 -2.36
C VAL A 19 1.09 5.87 -1.76
N GLY A 20 1.69 6.46 -0.73
CA GLY A 20 1.11 7.59 -0.04
C GLY A 20 1.89 8.05 1.18
N TYR A 21 1.19 8.74 2.06
CA TYR A 21 1.74 9.25 3.30
C TYR A 21 0.68 9.38 4.40
N LEU A 22 1.11 9.49 5.65
CA LEU A 22 0.29 9.97 6.74
C LEU A 22 1.00 11.06 7.53
N GLU A 23 0.21 11.94 8.12
CA GLU A 23 0.66 13.01 8.99
C GLU A 23 0.35 12.62 10.44
N ARG A 24 1.33 12.79 11.34
CA ARG A 24 1.17 12.64 12.79
C ARG A 24 1.91 13.76 13.49
N GLY A 25 1.17 14.69 14.09
CA GLY A 25 1.73 15.91 14.63
C GLY A 25 2.39 16.74 13.52
N ASP A 26 3.64 17.12 13.75
CA ASP A 26 4.50 17.86 12.82
C ASP A 26 5.28 16.95 11.85
N ARG A 27 5.09 15.63 11.92
CA ARG A 27 5.82 14.65 11.10
C ARG A 27 4.98 14.07 9.98
N VAL A 28 5.65 13.83 8.85
CA VAL A 28 5.09 13.15 7.68
C VAL A 28 5.81 11.82 7.47
N TYR A 29 5.04 10.75 7.33
CA TYR A 29 5.53 9.40 7.11
C TYR A 29 5.08 8.92 5.74
N PHE A 30 6.02 8.77 4.82
CA PHE A 30 5.78 8.26 3.47
C PHE A 30 5.84 6.74 3.45
N PHE A 31 5.05 6.12 2.57
CA PHE A 31 5.08 4.68 2.34
C PHE A 31 4.90 4.36 0.86
N ALA A 32 5.51 3.26 0.42
CA ALA A 32 5.30 2.68 -0.90
C ALA A 32 5.26 1.16 -0.76
N LEU A 33 4.08 0.57 -0.95
CA LEU A 33 3.93 -0.87 -1.03
C LEU A 33 3.74 -1.26 -2.50
N SER A 34 4.50 -2.26 -2.94
CA SER A 34 4.33 -2.95 -4.21
C SER A 34 4.26 -4.46 -3.95
N MET A 35 3.39 -5.17 -4.64
CA MET A 35 3.26 -6.62 -4.55
C MET A 35 2.73 -7.21 -5.85
N ASP A 36 3.03 -8.48 -6.08
CA ASP A 36 2.43 -9.25 -7.16
C ASP A 36 0.93 -9.44 -6.90
N ILE A 37 0.13 -9.38 -7.95
CA ILE A 37 -1.29 -9.74 -7.96
C ILE A 37 -1.42 -11.01 -8.79
N ASN A 38 -1.64 -12.15 -8.12
CA ASN A 38 -1.80 -13.44 -8.78
C ASN A 38 -3.27 -13.71 -9.13
N LYS A 39 -4.18 -13.14 -8.34
CA LYS A 39 -5.63 -13.18 -8.56
C LYS A 39 -6.28 -11.87 -8.11
N PRO A 40 -7.45 -11.47 -8.67
CA PRO A 40 -8.08 -10.19 -8.36
C PRO A 40 -8.33 -9.93 -6.87
N GLU A 41 -8.51 -10.98 -6.06
CA GLU A 41 -8.72 -10.88 -4.62
C GLU A 41 -7.49 -10.32 -3.88
N ASP A 42 -6.29 -10.56 -4.40
CA ASP A 42 -5.03 -10.06 -3.83
C ASP A 42 -4.97 -8.53 -3.85
N ALA A 43 -5.71 -7.88 -4.76
CA ALA A 43 -5.74 -6.43 -4.92
C ALA A 43 -6.14 -5.70 -3.62
N LYS A 44 -6.91 -6.33 -2.73
CA LYS A 44 -7.30 -5.76 -1.42
C LYS A 44 -6.15 -5.79 -0.41
N ALA A 45 -5.21 -6.73 -0.56
CA ALA A 45 -4.10 -6.92 0.37
C ALA A 45 -3.17 -5.70 0.44
N ARG A 46 -3.02 -4.95 -0.66
CA ARG A 46 -2.18 -3.74 -0.72
C ARG A 46 -2.46 -2.75 0.42
N ILE A 47 -3.74 -2.43 0.63
CA ILE A 47 -4.17 -1.50 1.68
C ILE A 47 -4.06 -2.19 3.05
N ALA A 48 -4.49 -3.45 3.16
CA ALA A 48 -4.49 -4.18 4.42
C ALA A 48 -3.07 -4.36 5.00
N ILE A 49 -2.12 -4.81 4.18
CA ILE A 49 -0.71 -4.97 4.56
C ILE A 49 -0.11 -3.63 4.98
N THR A 50 -0.30 -2.58 4.17
CA THR A 50 0.20 -1.23 4.51
C THR A 50 -0.33 -0.76 5.86
N LYS A 51 -1.65 -0.86 6.09
CA LYS A 51 -2.26 -0.46 7.37
C LYS A 51 -1.75 -1.30 8.54
N ASN A 52 -1.56 -2.61 8.34
CA ASN A 52 -1.05 -3.49 9.39
C ASN A 52 0.41 -3.17 9.74
N ILE A 53 1.26 -2.91 8.76
CA ILE A 53 2.64 -2.45 8.99
C ILE A 53 2.62 -1.13 9.77
N LEU A 54 1.85 -0.13 9.31
CA LEU A 54 1.75 1.17 9.98
C LEU A 54 1.24 1.05 11.43
N ARG A 55 0.28 0.17 11.71
CA ARG A 55 -0.15 -0.13 13.10
C ARG A 55 0.96 -0.78 13.92
N SER A 56 1.68 -1.74 13.33
CA SER A 56 2.75 -2.47 14.03
C SER A 56 3.90 -1.56 14.45
N VAL A 57 4.13 -0.46 13.73
CA VAL A 57 5.13 0.56 14.07
C VAL A 57 4.55 1.76 14.84
N GLY A 58 3.31 1.64 15.32
CA GLY A 58 2.65 2.67 16.15
C GLY A 58 2.27 3.96 15.41
N LEU A 59 2.21 3.93 14.07
CA LEU A 59 1.89 5.10 13.25
C LEU A 59 0.39 5.19 12.91
N LEU A 60 -0.33 4.07 12.86
CA LEU A 60 -1.77 4.04 12.60
C LEU A 60 -2.56 3.55 13.81
#